data_AF-A0A9E3X689-F1
#
_entry.id   AF-A0A9E3X689-F1
#
_cell.length_a   1.000
_cell.length_b   1.000
_cell.length_c   1.000
_cell.angle_alpha   90.00
_cell.angle_beta   90.00
_cell.angle_gamma   90.00
#
_symmetry.space_group_name_H-M   'P 1'
#
loop_
_entity.id
_entity.type
_entity.pdbx_description
1 polymer ?
#
loop_
_entity_poly.entity_id
_entity_poly.type
_entity_poly.pdbx_seq_one_letter_code
_entity_poly.pdbx_strand_id
1 'polypeptide(L)'
;LGLKPVNYTYLDYFPLVPWFGIVLLGIGVGNLLYDHSRRTFVLPDLSNVTVVQWLQRLGRNSLLIYLLHQPLLFVLLLALFWFLS
;
A
#
# COMPACT_ATOMS: atom_id res chain seq x y z
N LEU A 1 -10.10 12.57 20.40
CA LEU A 1 -9.52 13.93 20.22
C LEU A 1 -8.01 13.78 20.22
N GLY A 2 -7.37 14.14 19.11
CA GLY A 2 -5.98 13.82 18.77
C GLY A 2 -4.93 14.58 19.57
N LEU A 3 -4.91 14.38 20.89
CA LEU A 3 -3.83 14.88 21.74
C LEU A 3 -2.90 13.72 22.06
N LYS A 4 -1.74 13.73 21.38
CA LYS A 4 -0.60 12.84 21.66
C LYS A 4 -0.11 13.12 23.09
N PRO A 5 -0.11 12.14 24.03
CA PRO A 5 0.65 12.29 25.26
C PRO A 5 2.14 12.35 24.90
N VAL A 6 2.85 13.30 25.50
CA VAL A 6 4.23 13.72 25.15
C VAL A 6 5.27 12.57 25.28
N ASN A 7 4.88 11.41 25.80
CA ASN A 7 5.83 10.35 26.19
C ASN A 7 5.64 8.99 25.51
N TYR A 8 4.81 8.88 24.47
CA TYR A 8 4.65 7.63 23.71
C TYR A 8 4.66 7.89 22.19
N THR A 9 5.70 7.38 21.54
CA THR A 9 5.79 7.32 20.08
C THR A 9 5.35 5.91 19.67
N TYR A 10 4.08 5.76 19.28
CA TYR A 10 3.65 4.55 18.60
C TYR A 10 4.14 4.62 17.16
N LEU A 11 4.82 3.57 16.68
CA LEU A 11 5.27 3.46 15.29
C LEU A 11 4.09 3.52 14.30
N ASP A 12 2.91 3.12 14.75
CA ASP A 12 1.68 3.04 13.94
C ASP A 12 0.76 4.26 14.10
N TYR A 13 1.23 5.36 14.70
CA TYR A 13 0.41 6.57 14.82
C TYR A 13 0.38 7.35 13.50
N PHE A 14 -0.69 7.18 12.74
CA PHE A 14 -0.96 7.99 11.55
C PHE A 14 -1.87 9.17 11.91
N PRO A 15 -1.42 10.43 11.74
CA PRO A 15 -2.22 11.60 12.08
C PRO A 15 -3.47 11.66 11.18
N LEU A 16 -4.65 11.46 11.75
CA LEU A 16 -5.92 11.35 11.01
C LEU A 16 -6.21 12.59 10.14
N VAL A 17 -5.78 13.77 10.58
CA VAL A 17 -6.13 15.07 9.98
C VAL A 17 -5.64 15.24 8.53
N PRO A 18 -4.34 15.08 8.20
CA PRO A 18 -3.87 15.20 6.82
C PRO A 18 -4.41 14.11 5.89
N TRP A 19 -4.57 12.87 6.38
CA TRP A 19 -5.04 11.76 5.57
C TRP A 19 -6.53 11.86 5.22
N PHE A 20 -7.34 12.46 6.10
CA PHE A 20 -8.76 12.66 5.84
C PHE A 20 -9.03 13.52 4.59
N GLY A 21 -8.24 14.56 4.35
CA GLY A 21 -8.36 15.39 3.14
C GLY A 21 -8.07 14.60 1.85
N ILE A 22 -7.05 13.76 1.85
CA ILE A 22 -6.70 12.89 0.71
C ILE A 22 -7.81 11.87 0.45
N VAL A 23 -8.41 11.31 1.50
CA VAL A 23 -9.56 10.40 1.39
C VAL A 23 -10.77 11.11 0.76
N LEU A 24 -11.11 12.32 1.23
CA LEU A 24 -12.22 13.09 0.67
C LEU A 24 -11.97 13.49 -0.79
N LEU A 25 -10.74 13.87 -1.14
CA LEU A 25 -10.36 14.12 -2.53
C LEU A 25 -10.55 12.87 -3.40
N GLY A 26 -10.12 11.70 -2.90
CA GLY A 26 -10.35 10.42 -3.57
C GLY A 26 -11.84 10.11 -3.77
N ILE A 27 -12.69 10.37 -2.77
CA ILE A 27 -14.14 10.20 -2.86
C ILE A 27 -14.75 11.19 -3.87
N GLY A 28 -14.34 12.46 -3.85
CA GLY A 28 -14.82 13.48 -4.79
C GLY A 28 -14.45 13.14 -6.24
N VAL A 29 -13.19 12.75 -6.47
CA VAL A 29 -12.73 12.26 -7.78
C VAL A 29 -13.48 10.99 -8.17
N GLY A 30 -13.69 10.04 -7.26
CA GLY A 30 -14.47 8.82 -7.50
C GLY A 30 -15.90 9.11 -7.93
N ASN A 31 -16.60 10.01 -7.23
CA ASN A 31 -17.97 10.43 -7.58
C ASN A 31 -18.03 11.15 -8.92
N LEU A 32 -17.03 11.98 -9.24
CA LEU A 32 -16.95 12.61 -10.57
C LEU A 32 -16.69 11.57 -11.67
N LEU A 33 -15.90 10.54 -11.37
CA LEU A 33 -15.54 9.50 -12.32
C LEU A 33 -16.63 8.43 -12.51
N TYR A 34 -17.53 8.28 -11.54
CA TYR A 34 -18.59 7.28 -11.49
C TYR A 34 -19.93 7.97 -11.23
N ASP A 35 -20.48 8.56 -12.28
CA ASP A 35 -21.79 9.19 -12.20
C ASP A 35 -22.90 8.13 -12.17
N HIS A 36 -23.73 8.14 -11.12
CA HIS A 36 -24.89 7.23 -10.97
C HIS A 36 -24.58 5.73 -11.10
N SER A 37 -23.45 5.27 -10.52
CA SER A 37 -22.97 3.88 -10.61
C SER A 37 -22.67 3.40 -12.04
N ARG A 38 -22.64 4.30 -13.02
CA ARG A 38 -22.17 4.01 -14.37
C ARG A 38 -20.76 4.54 -14.52
N ARG A 39 -19.87 3.68 -15.01
CA ARG A 39 -18.50 4.08 -15.36
C ARG A 39 -18.60 5.09 -16.49
N THR A 40 -18.22 6.35 -16.24
CA THR A 40 -18.22 7.39 -17.29
C THR A 40 -17.02 7.24 -18.23
N PHE A 41 -16.06 6.38 -17.88
CA PHE A 41 -14.80 6.14 -18.61
C PHE A 41 -14.72 4.68 -19.06
N VAL A 42 -14.42 4.48 -20.34
CA VAL A 42 -14.07 3.17 -20.90
C VAL A 42 -12.61 2.93 -20.57
N LEU A 43 -12.33 1.99 -19.67
CA LEU A 43 -10.95 1.55 -19.44
C LEU A 43 -10.52 0.66 -20.60
N PRO A 44 -9.34 0.88 -21.17
CA PRO A 44 -8.77 -0.03 -22.14
C PRO A 44 -8.56 -1.40 -21.47
N ASP A 45 -8.90 -2.47 -22.19
CA ASP A 45 -8.66 -3.83 -21.71
C ASP A 45 -7.16 -4.12 -21.72
N LEU A 46 -6.52 -3.86 -20.59
CA LEU A 46 -5.10 -4.08 -20.35
C LEU A 46 -4.79 -5.54 -19.98
N SER A 47 -5.80 -6.43 -19.99
CA SER A 47 -5.63 -7.84 -19.61
C SER A 47 -4.68 -8.60 -20.53
N ASN A 48 -4.52 -8.15 -21.78
CA ASN A 48 -3.57 -8.73 -22.74
C ASN A 48 -2.14 -8.19 -22.60
N VAL A 49 -1.90 -7.20 -21.74
CA VAL A 49 -0.55 -6.68 -21.51
C VAL A 49 0.19 -7.64 -20.59
N THR A 50 1.27 -8.26 -21.11
CA THR A 50 2.09 -9.23 -20.38
C THR A 50 2.56 -8.69 -19.03
N VAL A 51 2.96 -7.42 -18.96
CA VAL A 51 3.37 -6.73 -17.72
C VAL A 51 2.24 -6.72 -16.67
N VAL A 52 0.99 -6.48 -17.09
CA VAL A 52 -0.17 -6.44 -16.19
C VAL A 52 -0.49 -7.85 -15.67
N GLN A 53 -0.36 -8.89 -16.51
CA GLN A 53 -0.53 -10.27 -16.07
C GLN A 53 0.54 -10.70 -15.05
N TRP A 54 1.79 -10.32 -15.27
CA TRP A 54 2.87 -10.54 -14.30
C TRP A 54 2.62 -9.81 -13.00
N LEU A 55 2.21 -8.54 -13.05
CA LEU A 55 1.90 -7.75 -11.86
C LEU A 55 0.69 -8.31 -11.11
N GLN A 56 -0.35 -8.79 -11.81
CA GLN A 56 -1.47 -9.51 -11.18
C GLN A 56 -1.01 -10.80 -10.50
N ARG A 57 -0.09 -11.56 -11.12
CA ARG A 57 0.47 -12.78 -10.55
C ARG A 57 1.26 -12.49 -9.27
N LEU A 58 2.07 -11.42 -9.28
CA LEU A 58 2.81 -10.95 -8.11
C LEU A 58 1.86 -10.43 -7.02
N GLY A 59 0.84 -9.65 -7.40
CA GLY A 59 -0.18 -9.13 -6.50
C GLY A 59 -1.00 -10.25 -5.84
N ARG A 60 -1.31 -11.33 -6.56
CA ARG A 60 -2.01 -12.50 -6.00
C ARG A 60 -1.21 -13.22 -4.92
N ASN A 61 0.12 -13.19 -5.03
CA ASN A 61 1.03 -13.74 -4.04
C ASN A 61 1.59 -12.66 -3.11
N SER A 62 1.02 -11.45 -3.09
CA SER A 62 1.52 -10.32 -2.29
C SER A 62 1.60 -10.65 -0.80
N LEU A 63 0.66 -11.43 -0.27
CA LEU A 63 0.66 -11.89 1.12
C LEU A 63 1.89 -12.75 1.43
N LEU A 64 2.20 -13.71 0.55
CA LEU A 64 3.38 -14.58 0.68
C LEU A 64 4.66 -13.76 0.59
N ILE A 65 4.73 -12.83 -0.36
CA ILE A 65 5.89 -11.93 -0.52
C ILE A 65 6.07 -11.08 0.76
N TYR A 66 4.99 -10.53 1.31
CA TYR A 66 5.03 -9.74 2.55
C TYR A 66 5.52 -10.56 3.73
N LEU A 67 5.02 -11.79 3.88
CA LEU A 67 5.37 -12.65 5.00
C LEU A 67 6.82 -13.15 4.90
N LEU A 68 7.30 -13.41 3.68
CA LEU A 68 8.70 -13.81 3.43
C LEU A 68 9.69 -12.66 3.53
N HIS A 69 9.24 -11.41 3.37
CA HIS A 69 10.14 -10.27 3.45
C HIS A 69 10.75 -10.11 4.85
N GLN A 70 9.98 -10.33 5.91
CA GLN A 70 10.45 -10.25 7.30
C GLN A 70 11.61 -11.23 7.62
N PRO A 71 11.49 -12.55 7.38
CA PRO A 71 12.59 -13.47 7.59
C PRO A 71 13.77 -13.21 6.65
N LEU A 72 13.52 -12.78 5.40
CA LEU A 72 14.59 -12.43 4.46
C LEU A 72 15.45 -11.28 4.97
N LEU A 73 14.83 -10.21 5.48
CA LEU A 73 15.54 -9.09 6.09
C LEU A 73 16.36 -9.54 7.31
N PHE A 74 15.79 -10.40 8.15
CA PHE A 74 16.50 -10.96 9.31
C PHE A 74 17.74 -11.77 8.89
N VAL A 75 17.61 -12.66 7.91
CA VAL A 75 18.72 -13.47 7.40
C VAL A 75 19.82 -12.58 6.81
N LEU A 76 19.44 -11.57 6.02
CA LEU A 76 20.39 -10.65 5.40
C LEU A 76 21.14 -9.82 6.45
N LEU A 77 20.44 -9.32 7.47
CA LEU A 77 21.05 -8.56 8.55
C LEU A 77 22.02 -9.43 9.37
N LEU A 78 21.65 -10.68 9.63
CA LEU A 78 22.47 -11.62 10.38
C LEU A 78 23.72 -12.05 9.60
N ALA A 79 23.58 -12.28 8.29
CA ALA A 79 24.71 -12.55 7.41
C ALA A 79 25.69 -11.37 7.35
N LEU A 80 25.18 -10.14 7.27
CA LEU A 80 26.00 -8.92 7.32
C LEU A 80 26.73 -8.78 8.65
N PHE A 81 26.04 -9.04 9.78
CA PHE A 81 26.64 -9.00 11.11
C PHE A 81 27.77 -10.03 11.26
N TRP A 82 27.57 -11.25 10.74
CA TRP A 82 28.58 -12.31 10.72
C TRP A 82 29.79 -11.95 9.85
N PHE A 83 29.58 -11.23 8.75
CA PHE A 83 30.65 -10.78 7.87
C PHE A 83 31.50 -9.65 8.48
N LEU A 84 30.92 -8.84 9.38
CA LEU A 84 31.62 -7.73 10.05
C LEU A 84 32.37 -8.12 11.34
N SER A 85 32.12 -9.31 11.90
CA SER A 85 32.73 -9.79 13.16
C SER A 85 33.93 -10.69 12.89
#